data_AF-A0A7C1IA68-F1
#
_entry.id   AF-A0A7C1IA68-F1
#
_cell.length_a   1.000
_cell.length_b   1.000
_cell.length_c   1.000
_cell.angle_alpha   90.00
_cell.angle_beta   90.00
_cell.angle_gamma   90.00
#
_symmetry.space_group_name_H-M   'P 1'
#
loop_
_entity.id
_entity.type
_entity.pdbx_description
1 polymer ?
#
loop_
_entity_poly.entity_id
_entity_poly.type
_entity_poly.pdbx_seq_one_letter_code
_entity_poly.pdbx_strand_id
1 'polypeptide(L)'
;MKKIIDPTNGKTYDWAFATNQEEIDLDYIIPPYKGRWRIETGFRVQDEARIKSESKEMKIRFFYFVYEQMLQLLWTTLFKEELSFKAFIIELYEMSNERVARAKRKSARATV
;
A
#
# COMPACT_ATOMS: atom_id res chain seq x y z
N MET A 1 16.25 -33.53 -5.68
CA MET A 1 15.66 -32.24 -5.26
C MET A 1 14.49 -31.91 -6.17
N LYS A 2 13.36 -31.46 -5.62
CA LYS A 2 12.16 -31.06 -6.40
C LYS A 2 12.54 -29.82 -7.24
N LYS A 3 12.40 -29.88 -8.57
CA LYS A 3 12.70 -28.74 -9.44
C LYS A 3 11.55 -27.73 -9.37
N ILE A 4 11.85 -26.48 -9.03
CA ILE A 4 10.87 -25.40 -9.08
C ILE A 4 10.84 -24.89 -10.51
N ILE A 5 9.72 -25.07 -11.19
CA ILE A 5 9.51 -24.66 -12.57
C ILE A 5 8.55 -23.47 -12.56
N ASP A 6 8.92 -22.40 -13.24
CA ASP A 6 8.01 -21.30 -13.53
C ASP A 6 7.07 -21.73 -14.67
N PRO A 7 5.75 -21.84 -14.41
CA PRO A 7 4.79 -22.31 -15.40
C PRO A 7 4.65 -21.35 -16.59
N THR A 8 5.09 -20.10 -16.45
CA THR A 8 4.91 -19.03 -17.45
C THR A 8 5.98 -19.05 -18.53
N ASN A 9 7.20 -19.50 -18.22
CA ASN A 9 8.35 -19.46 -19.14
C ASN A 9 9.17 -20.76 -19.16
N GLY A 10 8.79 -21.78 -18.38
CA GLY A 10 9.46 -23.08 -18.31
C GLY A 10 10.86 -23.03 -17.68
N LYS A 11 11.29 -21.89 -17.13
CA LYS A 11 12.58 -21.79 -16.46
C LYS A 11 12.58 -22.60 -15.19
N THR A 12 13.70 -23.28 -14.98
CA THR A 12 14.00 -24.00 -13.74
C THR A 12 14.82 -23.10 -12.84
N TYR A 13 14.47 -23.10 -11.56
CA TYR A 13 15.17 -22.33 -10.54
C TYR A 13 15.64 -23.27 -9.43
N ASP A 14 16.90 -23.08 -9.03
CA ASP A 14 17.47 -23.72 -7.86
C ASP A 14 17.33 -22.75 -6.69
N TRP A 15 16.40 -23.02 -5.77
CA TRP A 15 16.21 -22.21 -4.56
C TRP A 15 16.90 -22.89 -3.38
N ALA A 16 17.77 -22.15 -2.70
CA ALA A 16 18.34 -22.54 -1.43
C ALA A 16 17.54 -21.90 -0.30
N PHE A 17 17.03 -22.70 0.63
CA PHE A 17 16.31 -22.22 1.82
C PHE A 17 17.16 -22.46 3.07
N ALA A 18 17.30 -21.42 3.90
CA ALA A 18 17.74 -21.56 5.28
C ALA A 18 16.50 -21.45 6.17
N THR A 19 16.20 -22.49 6.93
CA THR A 19 14.99 -22.56 7.76
C THR A 19 15.33 -23.13 9.14
N ASN A 20 14.56 -22.73 10.15
CA ASN A 20 14.62 -23.29 11.50
C ASN A 20 13.69 -24.52 11.67
N GLN A 21 12.97 -24.92 10.62
CA GLN A 21 12.14 -26.11 10.63
C GLN A 21 13.04 -27.36 10.66
N GLU A 22 12.72 -28.30 11.55
CA GLU A 22 13.47 -29.55 11.70
C GLU A 22 13.27 -30.48 10.48
N GLU A 23 12.07 -30.45 9.87
CA GLU A 23 11.76 -31.19 8.65
C GLU A 23 11.59 -30.27 7.45
N ILE A 24 12.18 -30.66 6.32
CA ILE A 24 12.11 -29.89 5.06
C ILE A 24 10.92 -30.39 4.25
N ASP A 25 9.76 -29.75 4.43
CA ASP A 25 8.62 -29.88 3.54
C ASP A 25 8.60 -28.73 2.52
N LEU A 26 8.98 -29.04 1.27
CA LEU A 26 9.00 -28.07 0.18
C LEU A 26 7.60 -27.59 -0.22
N ASP A 27 6.56 -28.43 -0.09
CA ASP A 27 5.19 -28.04 -0.43
C ASP A 27 4.63 -27.05 0.60
N TYR A 28 5.11 -27.14 1.85
CA TYR A 28 4.84 -26.16 2.88
C TYR A 28 5.69 -24.87 2.73
N ILE A 29 6.97 -24.97 2.40
CA ILE A 29 7.91 -23.82 2.37
C ILE A 29 7.72 -22.94 1.13
N ILE A 30 7.48 -23.53 -0.05
CA ILE A 30 7.46 -22.78 -1.31
C ILE A 30 6.32 -21.73 -1.38
N PRO A 31 5.05 -22.03 -1.02
CA PRO A 31 3.96 -21.05 -1.08
C PRO A 31 4.18 -19.79 -0.22
N PRO A 32 4.53 -19.88 1.09
CA PRO A 32 4.78 -18.68 1.90
C PRO A 32 6.03 -17.95 1.45
N TYR A 33 7.08 -18.64 0.99
CA TYR A 33 8.28 -17.98 0.47
C TYR A 33 8.02 -17.20 -0.82
N LYS A 34 7.17 -17.71 -1.72
CA LYS A 34 6.66 -16.94 -2.88
C LYS A 34 5.89 -15.70 -2.43
N GLY A 35 5.18 -15.79 -1.31
CA GLY A 35 4.49 -14.66 -0.67
C GLY A 35 5.41 -13.54 -0.16
N ARG A 36 6.72 -13.79 0.03
CA ARG A 36 7.71 -12.77 0.45
C ARG A 36 7.70 -11.54 -0.46
N TRP A 37 7.53 -11.77 -1.77
CA TRP A 37 7.48 -10.69 -2.76
C TRP A 37 6.31 -9.71 -2.51
N ARG A 38 5.24 -10.13 -1.83
CA ARG A 38 4.15 -9.22 -1.46
C ARG A 38 4.62 -8.10 -0.53
N ILE A 39 5.66 -8.32 0.28
CA ILE A 39 6.25 -7.27 1.12
C ILE A 39 6.99 -6.26 0.25
N GLU A 40 7.76 -6.71 -0.75
CA GLU A 40 8.45 -5.81 -1.70
C GLU A 40 7.47 -5.04 -2.59
N THR A 41 6.40 -5.69 -3.05
CA THR A 41 5.31 -5.03 -3.78
C THR A 41 4.58 -4.02 -2.89
N GLY A 42 4.24 -4.42 -1.66
CA GLY A 42 3.61 -3.54 -0.69
C GLY A 42 4.47 -2.32 -0.37
N PHE A 43 5.77 -2.54 -0.16
CA PHE A 43 6.75 -1.48 0.06
C PHE A 43 6.83 -0.52 -1.12
N ARG A 44 6.88 -1.01 -2.37
CA ARG A 44 6.86 -0.14 -3.56
C ARG A 44 5.58 0.71 -3.66
N VAL A 45 4.42 0.10 -3.42
CA VAL A 45 3.12 0.80 -3.49
C VAL A 45 2.98 1.82 -2.36
N GLN A 46 3.46 1.51 -1.16
CA GLN A 46 3.46 2.42 -0.02
C GLN A 46 4.52 3.52 -0.13
N ASP A 47 5.72 3.23 -0.66
CA ASP A 47 6.78 4.23 -0.81
C ASP A 47 6.41 5.31 -1.85
N GLU A 48 5.61 4.96 -2.87
CA GLU A 48 4.98 5.94 -3.77
C GLU A 48 3.95 6.85 -3.07
N ALA A 49 3.38 6.40 -1.94
CA ALA A 49 2.39 7.15 -1.15
C ALA A 49 3.00 8.07 -0.10
N ARG A 50 4.32 8.00 0.11
CA ARG A 50 4.99 8.72 1.20
C ARG A 50 4.92 10.22 1.01
N ILE A 51 4.39 10.92 2.02
CA ILE A 51 4.34 12.38 1.99
C ILE A 51 5.71 12.94 2.35
N LYS A 52 6.40 13.50 1.36
CA LYS A 52 7.71 14.13 1.56
C LYS A 52 7.54 15.55 2.10
N SER A 53 8.37 15.92 3.06
CA SER A 53 8.43 17.27 3.63
C SER A 53 9.88 17.69 3.79
N GLU A 54 10.19 18.92 3.39
CA GLU A 54 11.50 19.56 3.63
C GLU A 54 11.62 20.16 5.03
N SER A 55 10.54 20.11 5.82
CA SER A 55 10.54 20.66 7.18
C SER A 55 11.59 19.97 8.05
N LYS A 56 12.34 20.78 8.79
CA LYS A 56 13.30 20.32 9.80
C LYS A 56 12.62 19.99 11.14
N GLU A 57 11.40 20.45 11.34
CA GLU A 57 10.65 20.27 12.58
C GLU A 57 10.11 18.85 12.71
N MET A 58 10.44 18.21 13.83
CA MET A 58 10.02 16.83 14.11
C MET A 58 8.49 16.69 14.15
N LYS A 59 7.79 17.67 14.71
CA LYS A 59 6.32 17.64 14.84
C LYS A 59 5.64 17.58 13.48
N ILE A 60 6.13 18.35 12.51
CA ILE A 60 5.58 18.38 11.15
C ILE A 60 5.83 17.05 10.44
N ARG A 61 7.04 16.50 10.55
CA ARG A 61 7.35 15.18 9.98
C ARG A 61 6.52 14.06 10.60
N PHE A 62 6.33 14.09 11.92
CA PHE A 62 5.50 13.12 12.62
C PHE A 62 4.02 13.24 12.21
N PHE A 63 3.51 14.46 12.05
CA PHE A 63 2.16 14.68 11.56
C PHE A 63 1.94 14.04 10.19
N TYR A 64 2.85 14.27 9.22
CA TYR A 64 2.74 13.64 7.91
C TYR A 64 2.81 12.12 7.96
N PHE A 65 3.67 11.57 8.80
CA PHE A 65 3.72 10.13 9.02
C PHE A 65 2.39 9.58 9.54
N VAL A 66 1.83 10.16 10.60
CA VAL A 66 0.53 9.70 11.16
C VAL A 66 -0.59 9.85 10.14
N TYR A 67 -0.60 10.95 9.38
CA TYR A 67 -1.58 11.19 8.35
C TYR A 67 -1.49 10.14 7.22
N GLU A 68 -0.28 9.76 6.81
CA GLU A 68 -0.05 8.67 5.87
C GLU A 68 -0.59 7.33 6.40
N GLN A 69 -0.32 7.01 7.68
CA GLN A 69 -0.84 5.78 8.30
C GLN A 69 -2.36 5.76 8.35
N MET A 70 -3.00 6.90 8.63
CA MET A 70 -4.46 7.02 8.61
C MET A 70 -5.03 6.78 7.22
N LEU A 71 -4.44 7.34 6.16
CA LEU A 71 -4.88 7.12 4.79
C LEU A 71 -4.77 5.66 4.39
N GLN A 72 -3.65 5.01 4.73
CA GLN A 72 -3.45 3.59 4.47
C GLN A 72 -4.43 2.71 5.25
N LEU A 73 -4.72 3.06 6.50
CA LEU A 73 -5.70 2.34 7.31
C LEU A 73 -7.11 2.44 6.72
N LEU A 74 -7.54 3.65 6.35
CA LEU A 74 -8.85 3.89 5.73
C LEU A 74 -8.99 3.11 4.43
N TRP A 75 -7.99 3.20 3.55
CA TRP A 75 -7.99 2.43 2.30
C TRP A 75 -8.03 0.92 2.58
N THR A 76 -7.13 0.43 3.44
CA THR A 76 -7.01 -1.01 3.72
C THR A 76 -8.29 -1.60 4.30
N THR A 77 -8.99 -0.85 5.15
CA THR A 77 -10.18 -1.34 5.87
C THR A 77 -11.47 -1.19 5.08
N LEU A 78 -11.59 -0.17 4.24
CA LEU A 78 -12.86 0.17 3.60
C LEU A 78 -12.86 0.00 2.09
N PHE A 79 -11.71 0.15 1.41
CA PHE A 79 -11.68 0.34 -0.04
C PHE A 79 -10.70 -0.58 -0.78
N LYS A 80 -9.97 -1.43 -0.04
CA LYS A 80 -8.88 -2.23 -0.61
C LYS A 80 -9.32 -3.20 -1.71
N GLU A 81 -10.51 -3.77 -1.56
CA GLU A 81 -11.06 -4.73 -2.52
C GLU A 81 -11.71 -4.03 -3.74
N GLU A 82 -11.96 -2.72 -3.65
CA GLU A 82 -12.66 -1.95 -4.68
C GLU A 82 -11.71 -1.10 -5.53
N LEU A 83 -10.71 -0.48 -4.89
CA LEU A 83 -9.85 0.53 -5.49
C LEU A 83 -8.39 0.29 -5.13
N SER A 84 -7.49 0.63 -6.07
CA SER A 84 -6.08 0.79 -5.74
C SER A 84 -5.87 1.99 -4.80
N PHE A 85 -4.82 1.98 -3.97
CA PHE A 85 -4.52 3.09 -3.06
C PHE A 85 -4.42 4.44 -3.79
N LYS A 86 -3.80 4.48 -4.97
CA LYS A 86 -3.70 5.69 -5.79
C LYS A 86 -5.06 6.22 -6.22
N ALA A 87 -5.96 5.34 -6.69
CA ALA A 87 -7.31 5.73 -7.08
C ALA A 87 -8.09 6.26 -5.87
N PHE A 88 -7.98 5.60 -4.72
CA PHE A 88 -8.57 6.07 -3.45
C PHE A 88 -8.14 7.51 -3.09
N ILE A 89 -6.85 7.85 -3.24
CA ILE A 89 -6.37 9.21 -2.95
C ILE A 89 -6.95 10.25 -3.92
N ILE A 90 -7.05 9.92 -5.20
CA ILE A 90 -7.63 10.82 -6.22
C ILE A 90 -9.10 11.09 -5.91
N GLU A 91 -9.89 10.05 -5.68
CA GLU A 91 -11.31 10.15 -5.34
C GLU A 91 -11.52 10.96 -4.04
N LEU A 92 -10.69 10.71 -3.02
CA LEU A 92 -10.74 11.47 -1.77
C LEU A 92 -10.48 12.96 -1.99
N TYR A 93 -9.50 13.30 -2.84
CA TYR A 93 -9.17 14.68 -3.20
C TYR A 93 -10.32 15.36 -3.95
N GLU A 94 -10.90 14.69 -4.94
CA GLU A 94 -12.02 15.21 -5.73
C GLU A 94 -13.25 15.46 -4.85
N MET A 95 -13.63 14.48 -4.01
CA MET A 95 -14.71 14.64 -3.03
C MET A 95 -14.47 15.81 -2.07
N SER A 96 -13.23 15.99 -1.60
CA SER A 96 -12.87 17.11 -0.72
C SER A 96 -13.08 18.47 -1.41
N ASN A 97 -12.60 18.61 -2.64
CA ASN A 97 -12.76 19.83 -3.43
C ASN A 97 -14.23 20.16 -3.71
N GLU A 98 -15.03 19.15 -4.03
CA GLU A 98 -16.47 19.34 -4.21
C GLU A 98 -17.15 19.85 -2.94
N ARG A 99 -16.80 19.28 -1.78
CA ARG A 99 -17.34 19.73 -0.48
C ARG A 99 -16.98 21.18 -0.21
N VAL A 100 -15.73 21.56 -0.46
CA VAL A 100 -15.28 22.96 -0.32
C VAL A 100 -16.06 23.88 -1.28
N ALA A 101 -16.23 23.48 -2.54
CA ALA A 101 -16.99 24.26 -3.52
C ALA A 101 -18.45 24.43 -3.10
N ARG A 102 -19.10 23.38 -2.60
CA ARG A 102 -20.47 23.42 -2.06
C ARG A 102 -20.57 24.35 -0.85
N ALA A 103 -19.62 24.30 0.07
CA ALA A 103 -19.57 25.18 1.23
C ALA A 103 -19.45 26.66 0.83
N LYS A 104 -18.58 26.98 -0.14
CA LYS A 104 -18.42 28.34 -0.68
C LYS A 104 -19.71 28.86 -1.34
N ARG A 105 -20.40 28.02 -2.12
CA ARG A 105 -21.69 28.39 -2.72
C ARG A 105 -22.76 28.66 -1.66
N LYS A 106 -22.78 27.86 -0.59
CA LYS A 106 -23.72 28.03 0.53
C LYS A 106 -23.45 29.32 1.29
N SER A 107 -22.19 29.65 1.59
CA SER A 107 -21.85 30.90 2.28
C SER A 107 -22.17 32.12 1.40
N ALA A 108 -21.85 32.08 0.11
CA ALA A 108 -22.17 33.17 -0.81
C ALA A 108 -23.68 33.46 -0.90
N ARG A 109 -24.52 32.42 -0.86
CA ARG A 109 -25.99 32.57 -0.81
C ARG A 109 -26.52 33.11 0.52
N ALA A 110 -25.76 33.03 1.60
CA ALA A 110 -26.18 33.51 2.92
C ALA A 110 -25.81 34.97 3.17
N THR A 111 -24.92 35.55 2.34
CA THR A 111 -24.45 36.94 2.43
C THR A 111 -25.17 37.87 1.45
N VAL A 112 -26.00 37.34 0.56
CA VAL A 112 -26.89 38.07 -0.38
C VAL A 112 -28.29 38.07 0.18
#